data_AF-A0A521BWQ8-F1
#
_entry.id   AF-A0A521BWQ8-F1
#
_cell.length_a   1.000
_cell.length_b   1.000
_cell.length_c   1.000
_cell.angle_alpha   90.00
_cell.angle_beta   90.00
_cell.angle_gamma   90.00
#
_symmetry.space_group_name_H-M   'P 1'
#
loop_
_entity.id
_entity.type
_entity.pdbx_description
1 polymer ?
#
loop_
_entity_poly.entity_id
_entity_poly.type
_entity_poly.pdbx_seq_one_letter_code
_entity_poly.pdbx_strand_id
1 'polypeptide(L)'
;MPVNLIPDDELARIDALNRFEILNTLPESDFDAIAVLASEIFDTERAHICFVDKEDVFIKASLPANYEPRAVSRAHSLCSLSILKEGVTVYGDTRQHYELTDSPFLSTEDEILFYAAAPIKNREGSALGTICVTDNKPHLDVTEKQTKLLMTLANIVMEKLETRLANRQLMRAHDECLHRLSHDLKNPVTSISLYAQLLGSREMSAEKVFSMASKIEISSKKIENVLGNALSGINGAAKPSRSKPEYHS
;
A
#
# COMPACT_ATOMS: atom_id res chain seq x y z
N MET A 1 -12.08 30.13 -17.35
CA MET A 1 -11.22 30.15 -16.14
C MET A 1 -10.52 28.80 -16.09
N PRO A 2 -9.22 28.72 -15.77
CA PRO A 2 -8.56 27.42 -15.65
C PRO A 2 -9.27 26.60 -14.57
N VAL A 3 -9.53 25.33 -14.87
CA VAL A 3 -10.18 24.41 -13.93
C VAL A 3 -9.27 24.24 -12.71
N ASN A 4 -9.78 24.53 -11.50
CA ASN A 4 -9.03 24.25 -10.29
C ASN A 4 -8.99 22.72 -10.06
N LEU A 5 -7.79 22.13 -10.14
CA LEU A 5 -7.55 20.68 -9.99
C LEU A 5 -7.21 20.26 -8.56
N ILE A 6 -7.38 21.19 -7.61
CA ILE A 6 -7.05 21.00 -6.20
C ILE A 6 -8.35 20.86 -5.40
N PRO A 7 -8.64 19.67 -4.81
CA PRO A 7 -9.71 19.47 -3.84
C PRO A 7 -9.58 20.38 -2.61
N ASP A 8 -10.71 20.66 -1.95
CA ASP A 8 -10.73 21.45 -0.72
C ASP A 8 -9.96 20.78 0.44
N ASP A 9 -9.90 19.44 0.45
CA ASP A 9 -9.21 18.62 1.45
C ASP A 9 -7.79 18.20 1.05
N GLU A 10 -7.15 18.87 0.08
CA GLU A 10 -5.91 18.42 -0.55
C GLU A 10 -4.80 18.03 0.43
N LEU A 11 -4.60 18.79 1.52
CA LEU A 11 -3.58 18.47 2.52
C LEU A 11 -3.84 17.12 3.20
N ALA A 12 -5.11 16.85 3.57
CA ALA A 12 -5.50 15.60 4.20
C ALA A 12 -5.42 14.43 3.21
N ARG A 13 -5.81 14.67 1.96
CA ARG A 13 -5.74 13.71 0.85
C ARG A 13 -4.30 13.29 0.53
N ILE A 14 -3.38 14.24 0.44
CA ILE A 14 -1.94 13.98 0.21
C ILE A 14 -1.31 13.25 1.39
N ASP A 15 -1.61 13.66 2.63
CA ASP A 15 -1.14 12.93 3.81
C ASP A 15 -1.64 11.47 3.78
N ALA A 16 -2.92 11.28 3.47
CA ALA A 16 -3.50 9.95 3.34
C ALA A 16 -2.84 9.11 2.25
N LEU A 17 -2.61 9.67 1.06
CA LEU A 17 -1.92 8.99 -0.03
C LEU A 17 -0.50 8.57 0.38
N ASN A 18 0.25 9.46 1.03
CA ASN A 18 1.62 9.20 1.46
C ASN A 18 1.71 8.08 2.51
N ARG A 19 0.71 7.95 3.40
CA ARG A 19 0.66 6.83 4.37
C ARG A 19 0.67 5.46 3.71
N PHE A 20 0.15 5.34 2.48
CA PHE A 20 0.18 4.09 1.74
C PHE A 20 1.51 3.80 1.03
N GLU A 21 2.49 4.73 1.01
CA GLU A 21 3.79 4.61 0.33
C GLU A 21 3.69 3.84 -1.02
N ILE A 22 2.68 4.19 -1.83
CA ILE A 22 2.36 3.51 -3.09
C ILE A 22 3.00 4.20 -4.31
N LEU A 23 3.30 5.48 -4.19
CA LEU A 23 3.93 6.29 -5.23
C LEU A 23 5.34 5.77 -5.55
N ASN A 24 5.72 5.83 -6.83
CA ASN A 24 7.04 5.41 -7.32
C ASN A 24 7.42 3.96 -7.01
N THR A 25 6.43 3.10 -6.80
CA THR A 25 6.65 1.66 -6.60
C THR A 25 6.62 0.89 -7.93
N LEU A 26 7.27 -0.28 -7.95
CA LEU A 26 7.21 -1.18 -9.11
C LEU A 26 5.77 -1.64 -9.39
N PRO A 27 5.45 -2.04 -10.64
CA PRO A 27 4.17 -2.69 -10.95
C PRO A 27 3.90 -3.90 -10.03
N GLU A 28 2.64 -4.16 -9.73
CA GLU A 28 2.23 -5.37 -9.01
C GLU A 28 1.06 -6.02 -9.74
N SER A 29 1.17 -7.34 -9.96
CA SER A 29 0.22 -8.13 -10.76
C SER A 29 -1.24 -7.96 -10.35
N ASP A 30 -1.48 -7.73 -9.07
CA ASP A 30 -2.84 -7.58 -8.55
C ASP A 30 -3.49 -6.28 -9.01
N PHE A 31 -2.74 -5.19 -9.13
CA PHE A 31 -3.26 -3.95 -9.73
C PHE A 31 -3.41 -4.10 -11.25
N ASP A 32 -2.48 -4.79 -11.91
CA ASP A 32 -2.55 -5.04 -13.36
C ASP A 32 -3.80 -5.86 -13.72
N ALA A 33 -4.12 -6.90 -12.95
CA ALA A 33 -5.32 -7.69 -13.13
C ALA A 33 -6.61 -6.86 -12.99
N ILE A 34 -6.65 -5.93 -12.03
CA ILE A 34 -7.79 -5.02 -11.85
C ILE A 34 -7.93 -4.07 -13.05
N ALA A 35 -6.82 -3.55 -13.60
CA ALA A 35 -6.85 -2.71 -14.80
C ALA A 35 -7.38 -3.49 -16.01
N VAL A 36 -6.98 -4.76 -16.19
CA VAL A 36 -7.53 -5.66 -17.22
C VAL A 36 -9.03 -5.82 -17.07
N LEU A 37 -9.52 -6.10 -15.87
CA LEU A 37 -10.96 -6.24 -15.62
C LEU A 37 -11.73 -4.95 -15.96
N ALA A 38 -11.17 -3.78 -15.67
CA ALA A 38 -11.81 -2.51 -16.05
C ALA A 38 -11.92 -2.36 -17.56
N SER A 39 -10.86 -2.69 -18.31
CA SER A 39 -10.87 -2.73 -19.77
C SER A 39 -11.93 -3.70 -20.31
N GLU A 40 -12.04 -4.91 -19.77
CA GLU A 40 -13.04 -5.89 -20.21
C GLU A 40 -14.49 -5.43 -19.94
N ILE A 41 -14.74 -4.73 -18.83
CA ILE A 41 -16.08 -4.22 -18.50
C ILE A 41 -16.54 -3.15 -19.49
N PHE A 42 -15.62 -2.33 -19.99
CA PHE A 42 -15.90 -1.21 -20.88
C PHE A 42 -15.61 -1.48 -22.35
N ASP A 43 -15.07 -2.67 -22.67
CA ASP A 43 -14.63 -3.05 -24.01
C ASP A 43 -13.65 -2.02 -24.61
N THR A 44 -12.67 -1.60 -23.80
CA THR A 44 -11.65 -0.61 -24.20
C THR A 44 -10.26 -1.23 -24.24
N GLU A 45 -9.37 -0.73 -25.09
CA GLU A 45 -7.99 -1.22 -25.18
C GLU A 45 -7.06 -0.62 -24.12
N ARG A 46 -7.50 0.43 -23.41
CA ARG A 46 -6.70 1.12 -22.39
C ARG A 46 -7.41 1.23 -21.04
N ALA A 47 -6.67 0.93 -19.99
CA ALA A 47 -7.11 1.05 -18.60
C ALA A 47 -5.93 1.33 -17.69
N HIS A 48 -6.14 2.14 -16.64
CA HIS A 48 -5.08 2.53 -15.73
C HIS A 48 -5.58 2.61 -14.29
N ILE A 49 -4.66 2.34 -13.35
CA ILE A 49 -4.85 2.68 -11.93
C ILE A 49 -3.83 3.78 -11.62
N CYS A 50 -4.34 4.94 -11.25
CA CYS A 50 -3.59 6.16 -11.11
C CYS A 50 -3.74 6.72 -9.70
N PHE A 51 -2.65 7.23 -9.12
CA PHE A 51 -2.67 7.95 -7.84
C PHE A 51 -2.26 9.40 -8.08
N VAL A 52 -3.05 10.35 -7.57
CA VAL A 52 -2.84 11.77 -7.84
C VAL A 52 -2.02 12.36 -6.70
N ASP A 53 -0.75 12.62 -6.93
CA ASP A 53 0.14 13.32 -6.00
C ASP A 53 0.01 14.85 -6.19
N LYS A 54 0.86 15.61 -5.51
CA LYS A 54 0.85 17.07 -5.52
C LYS A 54 0.99 17.65 -6.92
N GLU A 55 2.03 17.23 -7.65
CA GLU A 55 2.40 17.78 -8.97
C GLU A 55 2.14 16.80 -10.13
N ASP A 56 2.08 15.50 -9.83
CA ASP A 56 2.03 14.43 -10.82
C ASP A 56 0.93 13.41 -10.51
N VAL A 57 0.50 12.70 -11.54
CA VAL A 57 -0.33 11.50 -11.44
C VAL A 57 0.53 10.28 -11.72
N PHE A 58 0.77 9.49 -10.68
CA PHE A 58 1.53 8.26 -10.76
C PHE A 58 0.67 7.11 -11.28
N ILE A 59 1.13 6.43 -12.33
CA ILE A 59 0.44 5.29 -12.94
C ILE A 59 0.96 4.00 -12.29
N LYS A 60 0.13 3.40 -11.43
CA LYS A 60 0.48 2.17 -10.72
C LYS A 60 0.43 0.96 -11.63
N ALA A 61 -0.67 0.84 -12.37
CA ALA A 61 -0.95 -0.23 -13.32
C ALA A 61 -1.49 0.37 -14.61
N SER A 62 -1.20 -0.28 -15.73
CA SER A 62 -1.61 0.15 -17.05
C SER A 62 -1.87 -1.05 -17.96
N LEU A 63 -2.88 -0.91 -18.79
CA LEU A 63 -3.12 -1.72 -19.98
C LEU A 63 -3.08 -0.78 -21.19
N PRO A 64 -2.23 -1.05 -22.21
CA PRO A 64 -1.24 -2.13 -22.26
C PRO A 64 -0.14 -1.97 -21.19
N ALA A 65 0.48 -3.10 -20.80
CA ALA A 65 1.47 -3.15 -19.71
C ALA A 65 2.74 -2.32 -19.96
N ASN A 66 3.09 -2.11 -21.23
CA ASN A 66 4.27 -1.32 -21.67
C ASN A 66 3.92 0.15 -21.95
N TYR A 67 2.83 0.66 -21.38
CA TYR A 67 2.48 2.07 -21.49
C TYR A 67 3.53 2.93 -20.77
N GLU A 68 4.07 3.91 -21.48
CA GLU A 68 4.92 4.97 -20.96
C GLU A 68 4.26 6.31 -21.31
N PRO A 69 4.32 7.31 -20.41
CA PRO A 69 5.13 7.40 -19.19
C PRO A 69 4.49 6.75 -17.94
N ARG A 70 5.30 6.40 -16.93
CA ARG A 70 4.83 5.92 -15.60
C ARG A 70 4.24 7.01 -14.69
N ALA A 71 4.38 8.28 -15.06
CA ALA A 71 3.75 9.40 -14.41
C ALA A 71 3.47 10.51 -15.42
N VAL A 72 2.40 11.27 -15.20
CA VAL A 72 2.03 12.42 -16.04
C VAL A 72 1.81 13.64 -15.15
N SER A 73 2.05 14.84 -15.68
CA SER A 73 1.75 16.06 -14.93
C SER A 73 0.29 16.08 -14.50
N ARG A 74 0.02 16.49 -13.25
CA ARG A 74 -1.34 16.65 -12.72
C ARG A 74 -2.16 17.60 -13.57
N ALA A 75 -1.54 18.64 -14.10
CA ALA A 75 -2.17 19.60 -15.01
C ALA A 75 -2.63 18.97 -16.33
N HIS A 76 -2.10 17.79 -16.71
CA HIS A 76 -2.36 17.10 -17.97
C HIS A 76 -3.12 15.77 -17.80
N SER A 77 -3.70 15.50 -16.62
CA SER A 77 -4.43 14.25 -16.36
C SER A 77 -5.91 14.46 -16.06
N LEU A 78 -6.78 13.77 -16.80
CA LEU A 78 -8.22 13.66 -16.48
C LEU A 78 -8.46 13.02 -15.11
N CYS A 79 -7.52 12.22 -14.59
CA CYS A 79 -7.62 11.65 -13.25
C CYS A 79 -7.64 12.76 -12.18
N SER A 80 -6.90 13.85 -12.39
CA SER A 80 -6.89 15.03 -11.51
C SER A 80 -8.25 15.71 -11.43
N LEU A 81 -9.02 15.69 -12.52
CA LEU A 81 -10.38 16.21 -12.56
C LEU A 81 -11.35 15.24 -11.87
N SER A 82 -11.18 13.94 -12.10
CA SER A 82 -12.06 12.91 -11.55
C SER A 82 -11.99 12.75 -10.04
N ILE A 83 -10.83 13.02 -9.40
CA ILE A 83 -10.75 13.01 -7.93
C ILE A 83 -11.58 14.11 -7.26
N LEU A 84 -12.02 15.13 -8.01
CA LEU A 84 -12.91 16.19 -7.52
C LEU A 84 -14.39 15.78 -7.54
N LYS A 85 -14.71 14.65 -8.19
CA LYS A 85 -16.10 14.17 -8.34
C LYS A 85 -16.41 13.14 -7.26
N GLU A 86 -17.66 13.13 -6.81
CA GLU A 86 -18.09 12.20 -5.75
C GLU A 86 -18.20 10.74 -6.21
N GLY A 87 -18.49 10.52 -7.49
CA GLY A 87 -18.71 9.20 -8.07
C GLY A 87 -17.99 9.02 -9.39
N VAL A 88 -18.48 8.10 -10.22
CA VAL A 88 -17.87 7.83 -11.53
C VAL A 88 -18.01 9.05 -12.45
N THR A 89 -16.87 9.49 -12.99
CA THR A 89 -16.82 10.46 -14.07
C THR A 89 -16.92 9.72 -15.39
N VAL A 90 -17.82 10.14 -16.29
CA VAL A 90 -17.94 9.59 -17.64
C VAL A 90 -17.94 10.73 -18.65
N TYR A 91 -17.01 10.67 -19.59
CA TYR A 91 -16.97 11.48 -20.80
C TYR A 91 -17.11 10.54 -21.99
N GLY A 92 -18.33 10.44 -22.52
CA GLY A 92 -18.64 9.56 -23.65
C GLY A 92 -17.97 10.01 -24.96
N ASP A 93 -17.78 11.32 -25.11
CA ASP A 93 -16.98 11.98 -26.14
C ASP A 93 -16.38 13.26 -25.55
N THR A 94 -15.09 13.27 -25.22
CA THR A 94 -14.41 14.39 -24.55
C THR A 94 -14.54 15.72 -25.30
N ARG A 95 -14.71 15.69 -26.63
CA ARG A 95 -14.88 16.89 -27.47
C ARG A 95 -16.21 17.61 -27.22
N GLN A 96 -17.19 16.91 -26.65
CA GLN A 96 -18.53 17.45 -26.35
C GLN A 96 -18.59 18.17 -24.99
N HIS A 97 -17.51 18.12 -24.20
CA HIS A 97 -17.48 18.69 -22.85
C HIS A 97 -16.69 20.01 -22.83
N TYR A 98 -17.41 21.12 -22.63
CA TYR A 98 -16.84 22.47 -22.62
C TYR A 98 -15.69 22.66 -21.61
N GLU A 99 -15.73 21.92 -20.49
CA GLU A 99 -14.69 21.95 -19.46
C GLU A 99 -13.36 21.33 -19.90
N LEU A 100 -13.36 20.62 -21.03
CA LEU A 100 -12.18 19.98 -21.63
C LEU A 100 -11.69 20.70 -22.90
N THR A 101 -12.51 21.55 -23.53
CA THR A 101 -12.28 22.11 -24.89
C THR A 101 -11.01 22.97 -25.03
N ASP A 102 -10.54 23.59 -23.93
CA ASP A 102 -9.27 24.35 -23.88
C ASP A 102 -8.29 23.76 -22.85
N SER A 103 -8.52 22.51 -22.43
CA SER A 103 -7.71 21.90 -21.39
C SER A 103 -6.48 21.21 -21.99
N PRO A 104 -5.30 21.32 -21.37
CA PRO A 104 -4.11 20.61 -21.84
C PRO A 104 -4.22 19.08 -21.74
N PHE A 105 -5.32 18.54 -21.19
CA PHE A 105 -5.68 17.12 -21.20
C PHE A 105 -5.84 16.52 -22.61
N LEU A 106 -6.20 17.34 -23.60
CA LEU A 106 -6.54 16.89 -24.97
C LEU A 106 -5.48 17.26 -26.01
N SER A 107 -4.32 17.78 -25.57
CA SER A 107 -3.26 18.30 -26.45
C SER A 107 -2.18 17.28 -26.84
N THR A 108 -2.40 15.99 -26.61
CA THR A 108 -1.43 14.91 -26.87
C THR A 108 -1.70 14.17 -28.18
N GLU A 109 -0.65 13.61 -28.80
CA GLU A 109 -0.73 12.79 -30.02
C GLU A 109 -1.65 11.56 -29.88
N ASP A 110 -1.92 11.12 -28.64
CA ASP A 110 -2.93 10.12 -28.29
C ASP A 110 -4.26 10.79 -27.91
N GLU A 111 -5.19 10.89 -28.86
CA GLU A 111 -6.52 11.46 -28.63
C GLU A 111 -7.33 10.55 -27.67
N ILE A 112 -7.71 11.07 -26.50
CA ILE A 112 -8.63 10.41 -25.57
C ILE A 112 -10.03 10.91 -25.88
N LEU A 113 -10.82 10.12 -26.62
CA LEU A 113 -12.21 10.44 -26.95
C LEU A 113 -13.20 9.90 -25.92
N PHE A 114 -12.94 8.73 -25.38
CA PHE A 114 -13.72 8.17 -24.29
C PHE A 114 -12.90 8.12 -23.00
N TYR A 115 -13.54 8.47 -21.89
CA TYR A 115 -12.97 8.36 -20.56
C TYR A 115 -14.06 7.98 -19.56
N ALA A 116 -13.81 6.95 -18.74
CA ALA A 116 -14.59 6.69 -17.54
C ALA A 116 -13.66 6.40 -16.37
N ALA A 117 -13.95 6.97 -15.20
CA ALA A 117 -13.11 6.78 -14.03
C ALA A 117 -13.90 6.75 -12.73
N ALA A 118 -13.55 5.82 -11.85
CA ALA A 118 -14.05 5.77 -10.48
C ALA A 118 -12.96 6.26 -9.51
N PRO A 119 -13.29 7.16 -8.57
CA PRO A 119 -12.35 7.62 -7.55
C PRO A 119 -12.05 6.49 -6.54
N ILE A 120 -10.77 6.32 -6.21
CA ILE A 120 -10.29 5.43 -5.15
C ILE A 120 -10.31 6.23 -3.86
N LYS A 121 -11.32 6.01 -3.02
CA LYS A 121 -11.53 6.76 -1.78
C LYS A 121 -11.14 5.94 -0.55
N ASN A 122 -10.44 6.57 0.38
CA ASN A 122 -10.19 5.99 1.70
C ASN A 122 -11.44 6.06 2.58
N ARG A 123 -11.34 5.55 3.81
CA ARG A 123 -12.45 5.53 4.79
C ARG A 123 -12.90 6.93 5.20
N GLU A 124 -11.98 7.90 5.15
CA GLU A 124 -12.23 9.31 5.46
C GLU A 124 -12.93 10.06 4.30
N GLY A 125 -13.04 9.43 3.13
CA GLY A 125 -13.70 9.99 1.94
C GLY A 125 -12.77 10.71 0.96
N SER A 126 -11.48 10.89 1.30
CA SER A 126 -10.48 11.51 0.44
C SER A 126 -10.17 10.63 -0.78
N ALA A 127 -10.26 11.21 -1.98
CA ALA A 127 -9.97 10.54 -3.24
C ALA A 127 -8.45 10.51 -3.53
N LEU A 128 -7.82 9.36 -3.32
CA LEU A 128 -6.37 9.21 -3.45
C LEU A 128 -5.91 9.08 -4.91
N GLY A 129 -6.83 8.70 -5.79
CA GLY A 129 -6.55 8.38 -7.17
C GLY A 129 -7.80 7.91 -7.90
N THR A 130 -7.61 7.26 -9.05
CA THR A 130 -8.69 6.70 -9.85
C THR A 130 -8.31 5.35 -10.46
N ILE A 131 -9.30 4.49 -10.65
CA ILE A 131 -9.25 3.50 -11.72
C ILE A 131 -9.99 4.09 -12.93
N CYS A 132 -9.34 4.09 -14.09
CA CYS A 132 -9.90 4.68 -15.30
C CYS A 132 -9.72 3.80 -16.53
N VAL A 133 -10.61 3.98 -17.49
CA VAL A 133 -10.55 3.41 -18.83
C VAL A 133 -10.57 4.54 -19.84
N THR A 134 -9.83 4.36 -20.94
CA THR A 134 -9.79 5.33 -22.03
C THR A 134 -9.87 4.67 -23.39
N ASP A 135 -10.40 5.38 -24.36
CA ASP A 135 -10.46 4.92 -25.75
C ASP A 135 -10.28 6.10 -26.73
N ASN A 136 -9.80 5.80 -27.93
CA ASN A 136 -9.71 6.75 -29.04
C ASN A 136 -11.00 6.77 -29.89
N LYS A 137 -12.05 6.08 -29.44
CA LYS A 137 -13.41 6.13 -29.99
C LYS A 137 -14.40 6.62 -28.94
N PRO A 138 -15.46 7.35 -29.31
CA PRO A 138 -16.52 7.71 -28.37
C PRO A 138 -17.36 6.50 -27.95
N HIS A 139 -17.73 6.40 -26.68
CA HIS A 139 -18.66 5.40 -26.14
C HIS A 139 -19.84 6.14 -25.47
N LEU A 140 -21.00 6.18 -26.13
CA LEU A 140 -22.15 7.00 -25.71
C LEU A 140 -23.18 6.25 -24.85
N ASP A 141 -23.04 4.94 -24.72
CA ASP A 141 -24.01 4.01 -24.13
C ASP A 141 -23.50 3.35 -22.84
N VAL A 142 -22.66 4.06 -22.08
CA VAL A 142 -22.18 3.58 -20.77
C VAL A 142 -23.35 3.30 -19.83
N THR A 143 -23.43 2.05 -19.38
CA THR A 143 -24.53 1.57 -18.53
C THR A 143 -24.27 1.80 -17.05
N GLU A 144 -25.34 1.89 -16.25
CA GLU A 144 -25.24 1.93 -14.78
C GLU A 144 -24.53 0.69 -14.21
N LYS A 145 -24.66 -0.46 -14.87
CA LYS A 145 -23.95 -1.68 -14.49
C LYS A 145 -22.44 -1.49 -14.62
N GLN A 146 -21.96 -0.90 -15.71
CA GLN A 146 -20.53 -0.64 -15.92
C GLN A 146 -19.99 0.34 -14.89
N THR A 147 -20.70 1.45 -14.61
CA THR A 147 -20.26 2.42 -13.60
C THR A 147 -20.23 1.81 -12.19
N LYS A 148 -21.22 1.00 -11.83
CA LYS A 148 -21.24 0.27 -10.54
C LYS A 148 -20.07 -0.72 -10.42
N LEU A 149 -19.75 -1.44 -11.50
CA LEU A 149 -18.61 -2.36 -11.52
C LEU A 149 -17.29 -1.59 -11.42
N LEU A 150 -17.15 -0.43 -12.07
CA LEU A 150 -15.95 0.41 -11.96
C LEU A 150 -15.74 0.92 -10.54
N MET A 151 -16.81 1.35 -9.85
CA MET A 151 -16.75 1.69 -8.41
C MET A 151 -16.36 0.48 -7.56
N THR A 152 -16.85 -0.71 -7.90
CA THR A 152 -16.48 -1.95 -7.20
C THR A 152 -14.98 -2.22 -7.33
N LEU A 153 -14.42 -2.05 -8.54
CA LEU A 153 -12.98 -2.17 -8.75
C LEU A 153 -12.19 -1.11 -7.97
N ALA A 154 -12.66 0.14 -7.92
CA ALA A 154 -12.02 1.19 -7.11
C ALA A 154 -11.95 0.82 -5.61
N ASN A 155 -13.02 0.22 -5.07
CA ASN A 155 -13.04 -0.27 -3.69
C ASN A 155 -12.04 -1.42 -3.48
N ILE A 156 -11.92 -2.35 -4.44
CA ILE A 156 -10.93 -3.44 -4.39
C ILE A 156 -9.50 -2.87 -4.39
N VAL A 157 -9.23 -1.85 -5.19
CA VAL A 157 -7.93 -1.15 -5.19
C VAL A 157 -7.64 -0.55 -3.81
N MET A 158 -8.63 0.07 -3.17
CA MET A 158 -8.48 0.61 -1.82
C MET A 158 -8.23 -0.49 -0.77
N GLU A 159 -8.99 -1.59 -0.80
CA GLU A 159 -8.75 -2.73 0.09
C GLU A 159 -7.35 -3.33 -0.09
N LYS A 160 -6.84 -3.33 -1.32
CA LYS A 160 -5.47 -3.77 -1.62
C LYS A 160 -4.43 -2.82 -1.01
N LEU A 161 -4.66 -1.51 -1.05
CA LEU A 161 -3.79 -0.53 -0.39
C LEU A 161 -3.75 -0.73 1.13
N GLU A 162 -4.91 -0.93 1.76
CA GLU A 162 -5.02 -1.20 3.20
C GLU A 162 -4.27 -2.49 3.58
N THR A 163 -4.48 -3.56 2.81
CA THR A 163 -3.78 -4.84 3.01
C THR A 163 -2.27 -4.67 2.87
N ARG A 164 -1.81 -3.90 1.86
CA ARG A 164 -0.40 -3.62 1.63
C ARG A 164 0.23 -2.80 2.78
N LEU A 165 -0.52 -1.87 3.38
CA LEU A 165 -0.09 -1.12 4.55
C LEU A 165 0.01 -2.02 5.79
N ALA A 166 -1.04 -2.80 6.08
CA ALA A 166 -1.08 -3.72 7.22
C ALA A 166 0.06 -4.75 7.17
N ASN A 167 0.31 -5.35 5.99
CA ASN A 167 1.41 -6.29 5.81
C ASN A 167 2.77 -5.64 6.06
N ARG A 168 3.01 -4.42 5.57
CA ARG A 168 4.27 -3.71 5.85
C ARG A 168 4.46 -3.41 7.33
N GLN A 169 3.41 -2.98 8.02
CA GLN A 169 3.46 -2.73 9.46
C GLN A 169 3.77 -4.01 10.23
N LEU A 170 3.14 -5.12 9.85
CA LEU A 170 3.40 -6.44 10.43
C LEU A 170 4.86 -6.88 10.21
N MET A 171 5.38 -6.76 8.98
CA MET A 171 6.78 -7.08 8.67
C MET A 171 7.75 -6.21 9.48
N ARG A 172 7.51 -4.88 9.57
CA ARG A 172 8.36 -3.98 10.37
C ARG A 172 8.37 -4.37 11.85
N ALA A 173 7.21 -4.64 12.43
CA ALA A 173 7.10 -5.07 13.83
C ALA A 173 7.80 -6.42 14.07
N HIS A 174 7.71 -7.34 13.10
CA HIS A 174 8.40 -8.62 13.14
C HIS A 174 9.92 -8.46 13.09
N ASP A 175 10.44 -7.62 12.19
CA ASP A 175 11.87 -7.36 12.06
C ASP A 175 12.45 -6.67 13.30
N GLU A 176 11.73 -5.70 13.87
CA GLU A 176 12.10 -5.06 15.14
C GLU A 176 12.16 -6.07 16.30
N CYS A 177 11.19 -6.99 16.35
CA CYS A 177 11.17 -8.05 17.34
C CYS A 177 12.39 -8.96 17.19
N LEU A 178 12.67 -9.43 15.97
CA LEU A 178 13.84 -10.28 15.69
C LEU A 178 15.16 -9.57 16.02
N HIS A 179 15.29 -8.28 15.69
CA HIS A 179 16.48 -7.50 15.99
C HIS A 179 16.71 -7.42 17.51
N ARG A 180 15.66 -7.15 18.28
CA ARG A 180 15.70 -7.09 19.75
C ARG A 180 16.09 -8.44 20.36
N LEU A 181 15.45 -9.53 19.92
CA LEU A 181 15.77 -10.89 20.39
C LEU A 181 17.23 -11.25 20.08
N SER A 182 17.70 -10.93 18.88
CA SER A 182 19.10 -11.15 18.49
C SER A 182 20.08 -10.40 19.40
N HIS A 183 19.81 -9.12 19.68
CA HIS A 183 20.61 -8.32 20.61
C HIS A 183 20.62 -8.92 22.02
N ASP A 184 19.45 -9.26 22.56
CA ASP A 184 19.29 -9.75 23.93
C ASP A 184 19.89 -11.14 24.13
N LEU A 185 19.92 -11.98 23.09
CA LEU A 185 20.62 -13.28 23.10
C LEU A 185 22.14 -13.13 22.94
N LYS A 186 22.60 -12.19 22.12
CA LYS A 186 24.04 -11.99 21.85
C LYS A 186 24.82 -11.65 23.11
N ASN A 187 24.25 -10.85 24.01
CA ASN A 187 24.90 -10.42 25.25
C ASN A 187 25.28 -11.57 26.20
N PRO A 188 24.34 -12.44 26.64
CA PRO A 188 24.68 -13.58 27.48
C PRO A 188 25.54 -14.61 26.73
N VAL A 189 25.33 -14.85 25.43
CA VAL A 189 26.17 -15.78 24.62
C VAL A 189 27.63 -15.32 24.57
N THR A 190 27.86 -14.02 24.36
CA THR A 190 29.21 -13.43 24.37
C THR A 190 29.85 -13.58 25.75
N SER A 191 29.08 -13.38 26.82
CA SER A 191 29.55 -13.53 28.20
C SER A 191 29.93 -14.98 28.53
N ILE A 192 29.07 -15.94 28.17
CA ILE A 192 29.34 -17.37 28.34
C ILE A 192 30.61 -17.76 27.58
N SER A 193 30.72 -17.35 26.31
CA SER A 193 31.89 -17.66 25.48
C SER A 193 33.19 -17.12 26.10
N LEU A 194 33.18 -15.88 26.60
CA LEU A 194 34.32 -15.26 27.27
C LEU A 194 34.73 -16.01 28.54
N TYR A 195 33.78 -16.31 29.43
CA TYR A 195 34.08 -17.03 30.67
C TYR A 195 34.55 -18.47 30.41
N ALA A 196 33.98 -19.15 29.41
CA ALA A 196 34.41 -20.47 28.99
C ALA A 196 35.85 -20.47 28.45
N GLN A 197 36.23 -19.46 27.65
CA GLN A 197 37.60 -19.29 27.18
C GLN A 197 38.59 -19.04 28.33
N LEU A 198 38.23 -18.19 29.29
CA LEU A 198 39.06 -17.92 30.47
C LEU A 198 39.28 -19.16 31.34
N LEU A 199 38.24 -19.99 31.53
CA LEU A 199 38.35 -21.26 32.25
C LEU A 199 39.31 -22.25 31.57
N GLY A 200 39.48 -22.17 30.25
CA GLY A 200 40.45 -22.97 29.49
C GLY A 200 41.89 -22.46 29.51
N SER A 201 42.16 -21.31 30.16
CA SER A 201 43.50 -20.71 30.25
C SER A 201 44.28 -21.20 31.48
N ARG A 202 45.62 -21.08 31.49
CA ARG A 202 46.50 -21.69 32.52
C ARG A 202 46.35 -21.04 33.91
N GLU A 203 46.53 -21.88 34.93
CA GLU A 203 46.53 -21.64 36.39
C GLU A 203 45.55 -20.56 36.90
N MET A 204 44.33 -21.02 37.23
CA MET A 204 43.33 -20.24 37.97
C MET A 204 43.12 -20.82 39.37
N SER A 205 42.90 -19.95 40.36
CA SER A 205 42.47 -20.37 41.69
C SER A 205 41.04 -20.95 41.64
N ALA A 206 40.74 -21.87 42.55
CA ALA A 206 39.41 -22.48 42.68
C ALA A 206 38.30 -21.43 42.84
N GLU A 207 38.58 -20.33 43.55
CA GLU A 207 37.63 -19.22 43.75
C GLU A 207 37.29 -18.51 42.43
N LYS A 208 38.28 -18.28 41.55
CA LYS A 208 38.06 -17.70 40.22
C LYS A 208 37.29 -18.65 39.31
N VAL A 209 37.58 -19.96 39.37
CA VAL A 209 36.83 -20.99 38.64
C VAL A 209 35.35 -20.96 39.05
N PHE A 210 35.07 -20.98 40.35
CA PHE A 210 33.71 -20.93 40.87
C PHE A 210 32.96 -19.65 40.47
N SER A 211 33.63 -18.50 40.58
CA SER A 211 33.07 -17.20 40.15
C SER A 211 32.70 -17.19 38.67
N MET A 212 33.57 -17.70 37.78
CA MET A 212 33.27 -17.77 36.35
C MET A 212 32.14 -18.75 36.03
N ALA A 213 32.11 -19.92 36.66
CA ALA A 213 31.03 -20.89 36.49
C ALA A 213 29.66 -20.30 36.90
N SER A 214 29.60 -19.58 38.02
CA SER A 214 28.39 -18.89 38.45
C SER A 214 27.92 -17.82 37.44
N LYS A 215 28.84 -17.07 36.83
CA LYS A 215 28.50 -16.09 35.79
C LYS A 215 28.00 -16.74 34.49
N ILE A 216 28.53 -17.91 34.13
CA ILE A 216 28.01 -18.72 33.01
C ILE A 216 26.57 -19.15 33.32
N GLU A 217 26.32 -19.68 34.52
CA GLU A 217 24.97 -20.12 34.93
C GLU A 217 23.95 -18.96 34.89
N ILE A 218 24.32 -17.79 35.43
CA ILE A 218 23.48 -16.59 35.38
C ILE A 218 23.18 -16.18 33.93
N SER A 219 24.20 -16.22 33.06
CA SER A 219 24.04 -15.87 31.65
C SER A 219 23.18 -16.90 30.91
N SER A 220 23.27 -18.18 31.25
CA SER A 220 22.42 -19.24 30.71
C SER A 220 20.95 -19.02 31.09
N LYS A 221 20.67 -18.72 32.37
CA LYS A 221 19.32 -18.37 32.83
C LYS A 221 18.74 -17.15 32.12
N LYS A 222 19.58 -16.16 31.76
CA LYS A 222 19.13 -15.02 30.94
C LYS A 222 18.69 -15.46 29.54
N ILE A 223 19.41 -16.39 28.90
CA ILE A 223 19.02 -16.95 27.59
C ILE A 223 17.67 -17.67 27.73
N GLU A 224 17.51 -18.52 28.74
CA GLU A 224 16.25 -19.24 28.99
C GLU A 224 15.07 -18.28 29.18
N ASN A 225 15.26 -17.18 29.91
CA ASN A 225 14.23 -16.16 30.09
C ASN A 225 13.87 -15.46 28.77
N VAL A 226 14.86 -15.09 27.95
CA VAL A 226 14.60 -14.46 26.64
C VAL A 226 13.82 -15.40 25.73
N LEU A 227 14.20 -16.68 25.68
CA LEU A 227 13.49 -17.72 24.90
C LEU A 227 12.07 -17.96 25.43
N GLY A 228 11.89 -18.03 26.75
CA GLY A 228 10.58 -18.20 27.40
C GLY A 228 9.63 -17.03 27.11
N ASN A 229 10.15 -15.80 27.12
CA ASN A 229 9.37 -14.61 26.78
C ASN A 229 8.99 -14.59 25.28
N ALA A 230 9.89 -14.99 24.39
CA ALA A 230 9.59 -15.09 22.96
C ALA A 230 8.47 -16.12 22.67
N LEU A 231 8.55 -17.31 23.28
CA LEU A 231 7.58 -18.39 23.10
C LEU A 231 6.20 -18.08 23.70
N SER A 232 6.16 -17.40 24.85
CA SER A 232 4.89 -16.99 25.45
C SER A 232 4.18 -15.89 24.65
N GLY A 233 4.93 -14.97 24.04
CA GLY A 233 4.40 -13.97 23.11
C GLY A 233 3.72 -14.58 21.88
N ILE A 234 4.28 -15.65 21.31
CA ILE A 234 3.70 -16.38 20.16
C ILE A 234 2.38 -17.06 20.54
N ASN A 235 2.32 -17.68 21.72
CA ASN A 235 1.10 -18.37 22.20
C ASN A 235 -0.02 -17.40 22.63
N GLY A 236 0.30 -16.17 23.01
CA GLY A 236 -0.67 -15.13 23.34
C GLY A 236 -1.42 -14.56 22.13
N ALA A 237 -0.76 -14.48 20.97
CA ALA A 237 -1.35 -13.95 19.73
C ALA A 237 -2.31 -14.94 19.03
N ALA A 238 -2.28 -16.23 19.40
CA ALA A 238 -3.05 -17.29 18.73
C ALA A 238 -4.47 -17.52 19.30
N LYS A 239 -4.98 -16.68 20.21
CA LYS A 239 -6.37 -16.77 20.68
C LYS A 239 -7.28 -15.80 19.93
N PRO A 240 -8.04 -16.24 18.92
CA PRO A 240 -9.14 -15.43 18.39
C PRO A 240 -10.21 -15.29 19.48
N SER A 241 -10.57 -14.04 19.80
CA SER A 241 -11.75 -13.76 20.61
C SER A 241 -12.98 -14.21 19.82
N ARG A 242 -13.52 -15.38 20.17
CA ARG A 242 -14.86 -15.78 19.74
C ARG A 242 -15.87 -14.94 20.53
N SER A 243 -16.21 -13.75 20.05
CA SER A 243 -17.48 -13.12 20.41
C SER A 243 -18.59 -13.89 19.68
N LYS A 244 -19.48 -14.53 20.46
CA LYS A 244 -20.72 -15.10 19.93
C LYS A 244 -21.63 -13.95 19.49
N PRO A 245 -22.35 -14.06 18.36
CA PRO A 245 -23.46 -13.15 18.07
C PRO A 245 -24.65 -13.52 18.97
N GLU A 246 -25.07 -12.58 19.82
CA GLU A 246 -26.37 -12.63 20.48
C GLU A 246 -27.46 -12.36 19.44
N TYR A 247 -28.21 -13.42 19.10
CA TYR A 247 -29.49 -13.26 18.43
C TYR A 247 -30.52 -12.90 19.49
N HIS A 248 -30.98 -11.64 19.47
CA HIS A 248 -32.22 -11.28 20.13
C HIS A 248 -33.40 -11.60 19.21
N SER A 249 -34.25 -12.50 19.70
CA SER A 249 -35.59 -12.81 19.20
C SER A 249 -36.58 -11.68 19.43
#